data_AF-A0A3D3DQK1-F1
#
_entry.id   AF-A0A3D3DQK1-F1
#
_cell.length_a   1.000
_cell.length_b   1.000
_cell.length_c   1.000
_cell.angle_alpha   90.00
_cell.angle_beta   90.00
_cell.angle_gamma   90.00
#
_symmetry.space_group_name_H-M   'P 1'
#
loop_
_entity.id
_entity.type
_entity.pdbx_description
1 polymer ?
#
loop_
_entity_poly.entity_id
_entity_poly.type
_entity_poly.pdbx_seq_one_letter_code
_entity_poly.pdbx_strand_id
1 'polypeptide(L)' 'DADEKVGVMRFEGKLGPDYRLGHHNFFVITRYNRSQNYAMSVFELAEQIASATGN' A
#
# COMPACT_ATOMS: atom_id res chain seq x y z
N ASP A 1 3.38 -1.74 18.83
CA ASP A 1 4.36 -1.06 19.67
C ASP A 1 4.25 0.44 19.51
N ALA A 2 4.42 1.21 20.59
CA ALA A 2 4.23 2.66 20.58
C ALA A 2 5.23 3.42 19.67
N ASP A 3 6.26 2.74 19.14
CA ASP A 3 7.34 3.30 18.31
C ASP A 3 7.37 2.77 16.85
N GLU A 4 6.25 2.24 16.34
CA GLU A 4 6.23 1.76 14.94
C GLU A 4 6.48 2.90 13.95
N LYS A 5 7.59 2.79 13.20
CA LYS A 5 7.91 3.73 12.12
C LYS A 5 7.01 3.46 10.91
N VAL A 6 6.16 4.43 10.61
CA VAL A 6 5.33 4.44 9.40
C VAL A 6 5.83 5.52 8.43
N GLY A 7 5.60 5.30 7.13
CA GLY A 7 5.82 6.32 6.11
C GLY A 7 4.51 6.97 5.69
N VAL A 8 4.55 8.26 5.35
CA VAL A 8 3.43 8.96 4.71
C VAL A 8 3.68 9.01 3.22
N MET A 9 2.68 8.63 2.43
CA MET A 9 2.75 8.59 0.98
C MET A 9 1.59 9.38 0.39
N ARG A 10 1.82 9.98 -0.78
CA ARG A 10 0.81 10.70 -1.55
C ARG A 10 0.69 10.05 -2.93
N PHE A 11 -0.52 9.65 -3.29
CA PHE A 11 -0.89 9.09 -4.58
C PHE A 11 -1.79 10.06 -5.35
N GLU A 12 -1.74 10.01 -6.67
CA GLU A 12 -2.73 10.67 -7.53
C GLU A 12 -3.94 9.76 -7.65
N GLY A 13 -4.95 10.02 -6.82
CA GLY A 13 -6.21 9.29 -6.82
C GLY A 13 -7.21 9.86 -7.83
N LYS A 14 -8.28 9.10 -8.10
CA LYS A 14 -9.35 9.51 -9.05
C LYS A 14 -10.08 10.79 -8.62
N LEU A 15 -10.14 11.05 -7.31
CA LEU A 15 -10.82 12.22 -6.72
C LEU A 15 -9.82 13.30 -6.27
N GLY A 16 -8.58 13.23 -6.75
CA GLY A 16 -7.48 14.09 -6.31
C GLY A 16 -6.48 13.34 -5.42
N PRO A 17 -5.64 14.08 -4.67
CA PRO A 17 -4.56 13.49 -3.89
C PRO A 17 -5.07 12.54 -2.80
N ASP A 18 -4.51 11.33 -2.75
CA ASP A 18 -4.78 10.32 -1.70
C ASP A 18 -3.55 10.15 -0.81
N TYR A 19 -3.70 10.39 0.49
CA TYR A 19 -2.62 10.29 1.47
C TYR A 19 -2.80 9.01 2.29
N ARG A 20 -1.78 8.15 2.30
CA ARG A 20 -1.81 6.87 2.99
C ARG A 20 -0.61 6.66 3.92
N LEU A 21 -0.86 5.88 4.97
CA LEU A 21 0.17 5.39 5.88
C LEU A 21 0.70 4.03 5.39
N GLY A 22 2.00 3.95 5.17
CA GLY A 22 2.71 2.71 4.87
C GLY A 22 3.36 2.15 6.12
N HIS A 23 2.93 0.97 6.55
CA HIS A 23 3.60 0.22 7.62
C HIS A 23 4.79 -0.57 7.08
N HIS A 24 5.55 -1.22 7.98
CA HIS A 24 6.73 -2.00 7.61
C HIS A 24 6.49 -2.95 6.42
N ASN A 25 5.39 -3.71 6.45
CA ASN A 25 5.06 -4.69 5.41
C ASN A 25 4.81 -4.06 4.04
N PHE A 26 4.30 -2.84 3.97
CA PHE A 26 4.17 -2.12 2.70
C PHE A 26 5.54 -1.89 2.07
N PHE A 27 6.53 -1.49 2.87
CA PHE A 27 7.90 -1.30 2.40
C PHE A 27 8.59 -2.62 2.06
N VAL A 28 8.18 -3.75 2.65
CA VAL A 28 8.65 -5.08 2.22
C VAL A 28 8.25 -5.38 0.77
N ILE A 29 7.05 -5.01 0.32
CA ILE A 29 6.62 -5.19 -1.08
C ILE A 29 7.55 -4.42 -2.03
N THR A 30 8.01 -3.22 -1.64
CA THR A 30 8.92 -2.40 -2.44
C THR A 30 10.31 -3.03 -2.64
N ARG A 31 10.63 -4.13 -1.93
CA ARG A 31 11.88 -4.90 -2.14
C ARG A 31 11.88 -5.66 -3.46
N TYR A 32 10.71 -6.02 -4.00
CA TYR A 32 10.57 -6.60 -5.34
C TYR A 32 10.74 -5.55 -6.44
N ASN A 33 10.19 -4.35 -6.22
CA ASN A 33 10.34 -3.20 -7.11
C ASN A 33 10.24 -1.90 -6.31
N ARG A 34 11.26 -1.04 -6.41
CA ARG A 34 11.43 0.21 -5.64
C ARG A 34 10.49 1.34 -6.10
N SER A 35 9.20 1.05 -6.24
CA SER A 35 8.14 1.98 -6.63
C SER A 35 6.97 1.90 -5.66
N GLN A 36 6.54 3.05 -5.13
CA GLN A 36 5.36 3.13 -4.24
C GLN A 36 4.06 2.80 -4.99
N ASN A 37 3.94 3.24 -6.25
CA ASN A 37 2.80 2.91 -7.10
C ASN A 37 2.71 1.40 -7.35
N TYR A 38 3.85 0.74 -7.60
CA TYR A 38 3.88 -0.72 -7.75
C TYR A 38 3.38 -1.42 -6.47
N ALA A 39 3.92 -1.05 -5.32
CA ALA A 39 3.53 -1.67 -4.05
C ALA A 39 2.04 -1.42 -3.72
N MET A 40 1.52 -0.23 -4.02
CA MET A 40 0.10 0.07 -3.82
C MET A 40 -0.80 -0.74 -4.77
N SER A 41 -0.43 -0.85 -6.05
CA SER A 41 -1.17 -1.69 -7.01
C SER A 41 -1.19 -3.16 -6.60
N VAL A 42 -0.08 -3.71 -6.09
CA VAL A 42 -0.02 -5.09 -5.59
C VAL A 42 -0.92 -5.26 -4.36
N PHE A 43 -0.87 -4.33 -3.42
CA PHE A 43 -1.70 -4.35 -2.22
C PHE A 43 -3.19 -4.28 -2.57
N GLU A 44 -3.61 -3.30 -3.36
CA GLU A 44 -5.02 -3.12 -3.74
C GLU A 44 -5.56 -4.30 -4.56
N LEU A 45 -4.74 -4.90 -5.44
CA LEU A 45 -5.13 -6.10 -6.16
C LEU A 45 -5.33 -7.29 -5.22
N ALA A 46 -4.44 -7.48 -4.24
CA ALA A 46 -4.56 -8.56 -3.27
C ALA A 46 -5.84 -8.43 -2.43
N GLU A 47 -6.17 -7.21 -1.97
CA GLU A 47 -7.41 -6.93 -1.24
C GLU A 47 -8.66 -7.23 -2.10
N GLN A 48 -8.65 -6.84 -3.38
CA GLN A 48 -9.75 -7.13 -4.30
C GLN A 48 -9.93 -8.63 -4.54
N ILE A 49 -8.83 -9.38 -4.69
CA ILE A 49 -8.89 -10.84 -4.83
C ILE A 49 -9.44 -11.46 -3.55
N ALA A 50 -8.92 -11.09 -2.38
CA ALA A 50 -9.39 -11.61 -1.09
C ALA A 50 -10.89 -11.37 -0.90
N SER A 51 -11.36 -10.14 -1.18
CA SER A 51 -12.77 -9.77 -1.13
C SER A 51 -13.63 -10.55 -2.13
N ALA A 52 -13.10 -10.88 -3.31
CA ALA A 52 -13.82 -11.64 -4.33
C ALA A 52 -13.88 -13.14 -3.99
N THR A 53 -12.88 -13.66 -3.28
CA THR A 53 -12.79 -15.10 -2.93
C THR A 53 -13.52 -15.47 -1.64
N GLY A 54 -14.02 -14.50 -0.86
CA GLY A 54 -14.86 -14.75 0.31
C GLY A 54 -14.13 -15.43 1.48
N ASN A 55 -12.90 -15.02 1.76
CA ASN A 55 -12.24 -15.29 3.04
C ASN A 55 -12.65 -14.26 4.10
#